data_AF-A0A9D0A7N5-F1
#
_entry.id   AF-A0A9D0A7N5-F1
#
_cell.length_a   1.000
_cell.length_b   1.000
_cell.length_c   1.000
_cell.angle_alpha   90.00
_cell.angle_beta   90.00
_cell.angle_gamma   90.00
#
_symmetry.space_group_name_H-M   'P 1'
#
loop_
_entity.id
_entity.type
_entity.pdbx_description
1 polymer ?
#
loop_
_entity_poly.entity_id
_entity_poly.type
_entity_poly.pdbx_seq_one_letter_code
_entity_poly.pdbx_strand_id
1 'polypeptide(L)'
;MSMNVQPDLDFIKDMKAAGGDTLKNCFQCATCSVVCPLSSDDNPFPRREMIFAQWGLKDKLIGDANVLLCHQCGDCTAYCPRGAKPGDVLGAIRAYAYKFYGWPKGLANLASSGKNLPMLIGIPAVVILVMWLISGG
;
A
#
# COMPACT_ATOMS: atom_id res chain seq x y z
N MET A 1 1.73 32.07 -4.39
CA MET A 1 0.73 31.03 -4.69
C MET A 1 0.71 30.04 -3.54
N SER A 2 -0.30 30.11 -2.67
CA SER A 2 -0.52 29.06 -1.68
C SER A 2 -1.14 27.87 -2.41
N MET A 3 -0.33 26.85 -2.69
CA MET A 3 -0.81 25.60 -3.26
C MET A 3 -1.56 24.87 -2.15
N ASN A 4 -2.88 24.90 -2.21
CA ASN A 4 -3.72 24.33 -1.17
C ASN A 4 -3.71 22.79 -1.34
N VAL A 5 -2.80 22.13 -0.61
CA VAL A 5 -2.70 20.67 -0.60
C VAL A 5 -3.89 20.11 0.18
N GLN A 6 -4.90 19.62 -0.54
CA GLN A 6 -6.05 18.95 0.07
C GLN A 6 -5.74 17.46 0.28
N PRO A 7 -5.81 16.95 1.52
CA PRO A 7 -5.58 15.54 1.79
C PRO A 7 -6.75 14.68 1.29
N ASP A 8 -6.46 13.57 0.61
CA ASP A 8 -7.47 12.57 0.22
C ASP A 8 -7.87 11.74 1.46
N LEU A 9 -9.07 12.00 1.99
CA LEU A 9 -9.56 11.37 3.21
C LEU A 9 -9.85 9.88 3.04
N ASP A 10 -10.26 9.44 1.86
CA ASP A 10 -10.58 8.04 1.60
C ASP A 10 -9.29 7.22 1.46
N PHE A 11 -8.27 7.79 0.83
CA PHE A 11 -6.92 7.23 0.85
C PHE A 11 -6.38 7.06 2.28
N ILE A 12 -6.55 8.06 3.15
CA ILE A 12 -6.10 7.96 4.56
C ILE A 12 -6.84 6.85 5.31
N LYS A 13 -8.14 6.66 5.06
CA LYS A 13 -8.91 5.55 5.67
C LYS A 13 -8.39 4.19 5.19
N ASP A 14 -8.18 4.02 3.89
CA ASP A 14 -7.66 2.78 3.32
C ASP A 14 -6.25 2.48 3.86
N MET A 15 -5.39 3.49 3.98
CA MET A 15 -4.05 3.37 4.58
C MET A 15 -4.11 2.86 6.03
N LYS A 16 -5.02 3.40 6.85
CA LYS A 16 -5.22 2.94 8.22
C LYS A 16 -5.72 1.49 8.27
N ALA A 17 -6.66 1.13 7.39
CA ALA A 17 -7.18 -0.23 7.32
C ALA A 17 -6.11 -1.25 6.86
N ALA A 18 -5.16 -0.82 6.04
CA ALA A 18 -4.05 -1.64 5.56
C ALA A 18 -2.82 -1.68 6.49
N GLY A 19 -2.87 -1.04 7.66
CA GLY A 19 -1.78 -1.07 8.66
C GLY A 19 -0.75 0.07 8.58
N GLY A 20 -1.03 1.11 7.80
CA GLY A 20 -0.19 2.31 7.68
C GLY A 20 -0.54 3.44 8.66
N ASP A 21 -1.28 3.17 9.74
CA ASP A 21 -1.79 4.18 10.69
C ASP A 21 -0.68 4.97 11.42
N THR A 22 0.49 4.35 11.59
CA THR A 22 1.65 4.94 12.26
C THR A 22 2.36 6.05 11.45
N LEU A 23 1.92 6.34 10.22
CA LEU A 23 2.52 7.37 9.36
C LEU A 23 2.61 8.76 10.04
N LYS A 24 1.65 9.09 10.92
CA LYS A 24 1.60 10.38 11.63
C LYS A 24 2.66 10.53 12.73
N ASN A 25 3.34 9.45 13.11
CA ASN A 25 4.41 9.50 14.11
C ASN A 25 5.72 10.05 13.52
N CYS A 26 5.84 10.08 12.19
CA CYS A 26 7.05 10.45 11.48
C CYS A 26 7.33 11.96 11.52
N PHE A 27 8.43 12.33 12.17
CA PHE A 27 8.98 13.69 12.25
C PHE A 27 10.15 13.99 11.29
N GLN A 28 10.35 13.17 10.24
CA GLN A 28 11.30 13.44 9.14
C GLN A 28 12.81 13.46 9.51
N CYS A 29 13.24 12.69 10.52
CA CYS A 29 14.65 12.60 10.96
C CYS A 29 15.63 11.90 9.99
N ALA A 30 15.16 11.36 8.86
CA ALA A 30 15.95 10.68 7.83
C ALA A 30 16.67 9.37 8.21
N THR A 31 16.54 8.84 9.43
CA THR A 31 17.15 7.55 9.81
C THR A 31 16.79 6.41 8.84
N CYS A 32 15.54 6.35 8.39
CA CYS A 32 15.07 5.35 7.42
C CYS A 32 15.76 5.47 6.05
N SER A 33 16.17 6.68 5.65
CA SER A 33 16.87 6.90 4.39
C SER A 33 18.35 6.55 4.46
N VAL A 34 18.97 6.72 5.62
CA VAL A 34 20.38 6.32 5.81
C VAL A 34 20.54 4.80 5.75
N VAL A 35 19.58 4.05 6.31
CA VAL A 35 19.67 2.58 6.37
C VAL A 35 19.16 1.88 5.10
N CYS A 36 18.41 2.58 4.23
CA CYS A 36 17.79 1.94 3.08
C CYS A 36 18.73 1.95 1.86
N PRO A 37 19.05 0.79 1.26
CA PRO A 37 19.92 0.73 0.08
C PRO A 37 19.29 1.33 -1.19
N LEU A 38 17.97 1.55 -1.21
CA LEU A 38 17.27 2.22 -2.30
C LEU A 38 17.33 3.75 -2.22
N SER A 39 17.81 4.30 -1.09
CA SER A 39 17.92 5.75 -0.92
C SER A 39 19.15 6.27 -1.67
N SER A 40 19.00 7.43 -2.30
CA SER A 40 20.10 8.21 -2.90
C SER A 40 19.96 9.68 -2.54
N ASP A 41 20.99 10.48 -2.83
CA ASP A 41 21.01 11.92 -2.51
C ASP A 41 19.84 12.67 -3.17
N ASP A 42 19.54 12.34 -4.43
CA ASP A 42 18.44 12.94 -5.19
C ASP A 42 17.07 12.32 -4.87
N ASN A 43 17.06 11.13 -4.26
CA ASN A 43 15.84 10.37 -3.96
C ASN A 43 15.89 9.77 -2.54
N PRO A 44 15.55 10.57 -1.51
CA PRO A 44 15.63 10.14 -0.11
C PRO A 44 14.45 9.25 0.28
N PHE A 45 14.59 7.96 -0.05
CA PHE A 45 13.62 6.90 0.22
C PHE A 45 13.88 6.22 1.58
N PRO A 46 12.88 5.86 2.41
CA PRO A 46 11.45 6.10 2.26
C PRO A 46 10.98 7.40 2.94
N ARG A 47 11.90 8.30 3.33
CA ARG A 47 11.56 9.50 4.12
C ARG A 47 10.57 10.41 3.39
N ARG A 48 10.77 10.59 2.08
CA ARG A 48 9.91 11.42 1.24
C ARG A 48 8.50 10.84 1.12
N GLU A 49 8.40 9.54 0.98
CA GLU A 49 7.13 8.80 0.86
C GLU A 49 6.36 8.90 2.18
N MET A 50 7.07 8.87 3.33
CA MET A 50 6.47 9.10 4.64
C MET A 50 5.82 10.49 4.77
N ILE A 51 6.43 11.57 4.25
CA ILE A 51 5.80 12.90 4.33
C ILE A 51 4.60 13.01 3.37
N PHE A 52 4.69 12.40 2.19
CA PHE A 52 3.55 12.33 1.27
C PHE A 52 2.37 11.56 1.87
N ALA A 53 2.64 10.45 2.56
CA ALA A 53 1.63 9.69 3.28
C ALA A 53 1.01 10.51 4.43
N GLN A 54 1.82 11.26 5.17
CA GLN A 54 1.34 12.17 6.21
C GLN A 54 0.39 13.25 5.68
N TRP A 55 0.62 13.75 4.49
CA TRP A 55 -0.25 14.75 3.86
C TRP A 55 -1.40 14.13 3.05
N GLY A 56 -1.50 12.81 2.96
CA GLY A 56 -2.53 12.15 2.16
C GLY A 56 -2.39 12.43 0.66
N LEU A 57 -1.15 12.63 0.18
CA LEU A 57 -0.84 12.91 -1.22
C LEU A 57 -0.86 11.62 -2.05
N LYS A 58 -2.07 11.08 -2.23
CA LYS A 58 -2.33 9.82 -2.94
C LYS A 58 -1.62 9.76 -4.30
N ASP A 59 -1.81 10.77 -5.14
CA ASP A 59 -1.33 10.72 -6.54
C ASP A 59 0.20 10.69 -6.62
N LYS A 60 0.90 11.32 -5.66
CA LYS A 60 2.36 11.26 -5.58
C LYS A 60 2.86 9.89 -5.18
N LEU A 61 2.12 9.17 -4.34
CA LEU A 61 2.51 7.86 -3.84
C LEU A 61 2.22 6.74 -4.85
N ILE A 62 1.08 6.80 -5.52
CA ILE A 62 0.67 5.77 -6.49
C ILE A 62 1.48 5.86 -7.79
N GLY A 63 1.92 7.07 -8.14
CA GLY A 63 2.82 7.31 -9.28
C GLY A 63 4.30 7.05 -8.97
N ASP A 64 4.66 6.76 -7.71
CA ASP A 64 6.06 6.57 -7.33
C ASP A 64 6.49 5.10 -7.48
N ALA A 65 7.40 4.85 -8.42
CA ALA A 65 7.99 3.54 -8.65
C ALA A 65 8.74 2.98 -7.42
N ASN A 66 9.27 3.86 -6.54
CA ASN A 66 10.02 3.43 -5.36
C ASN A 66 9.17 2.60 -4.39
N VAL A 67 7.86 2.87 -4.33
CA VAL A 67 6.92 2.07 -3.52
C VAL A 67 6.89 0.61 -3.98
N LEU A 68 6.97 0.39 -5.29
CA LEU A 68 6.98 -0.96 -5.88
C LEU A 68 8.37 -1.62 -5.88
N LEU A 69 9.43 -0.82 -5.81
CA LEU A 69 10.81 -1.32 -5.69
C LEU A 69 11.16 -1.74 -4.25
N CYS A 70 10.43 -1.26 -3.25
CA CYS A 70 10.64 -1.65 -1.86
C CYS A 70 10.62 -3.18 -1.69
N HIS A 71 11.70 -3.72 -1.11
CA HIS A 71 11.84 -5.15 -0.81
C HIS A 71 11.22 -5.58 0.52
N GLN A 72 10.65 -4.64 1.29
CA GLN A 72 10.05 -4.90 2.59
C GLN A 72 11.01 -5.62 3.57
N CYS A 73 12.30 -5.26 3.56
CA CYS A 73 13.31 -5.85 4.46
C CYS A 73 13.11 -5.51 5.94
N GLY A 74 12.44 -4.40 6.25
CA GLY A 74 12.07 -4.00 7.61
C GLY A 74 13.10 -3.14 8.36
N ASP A 75 14.30 -2.90 7.83
CA ASP A 75 15.34 -2.11 8.51
C ASP A 75 14.84 -0.71 8.88
N CYS A 76 14.18 -0.03 7.95
CA CYS A 76 13.62 1.29 8.19
C CYS A 76 12.60 1.32 9.35
N THR A 77 11.91 0.21 9.62
CA THR A 77 10.99 0.06 10.75
C THR A 77 11.77 -0.22 12.04
N ALA A 78 12.75 -1.13 12.01
CA ALA A 78 13.54 -1.51 13.17
C ALA A 78 14.35 -0.33 13.75
N TYR A 79 14.93 0.50 12.88
CA TYR A 79 15.73 1.66 13.29
C TYR A 79 14.91 2.94 13.53
N CYS A 80 13.59 2.91 13.37
CA CYS A 80 12.77 4.11 13.52
C CYS A 80 12.66 4.52 15.01
N PRO A 81 13.20 5.68 15.43
CA PRO A 81 13.18 6.09 16.85
C PRO A 81 11.78 6.48 17.35
N ARG A 82 10.83 6.72 16.42
CA ARG A 82 9.45 7.13 16.71
C ARG A 82 8.43 6.00 16.55
N GLY A 83 8.86 4.81 16.14
CA GLY A 83 7.95 3.71 15.83
C GLY A 83 6.94 4.06 14.72
N ALA A 84 7.35 4.86 13.72
CA ALA A 84 6.51 5.25 12.58
C ALA A 84 6.42 4.17 11.48
N LYS A 85 7.07 3.02 11.70
CA LYS A 85 7.08 1.81 10.87
C LYS A 85 7.01 2.06 9.35
N PRO A 86 8.02 2.70 8.73
CA PRO A 86 7.98 3.06 7.31
C PRO A 86 7.75 1.87 6.37
N GLY A 87 8.24 0.68 6.72
CA GLY A 87 7.96 -0.54 5.93
C GLY A 87 6.48 -0.88 5.88
N ASP A 88 5.78 -0.82 7.01
CA ASP A 88 4.33 -1.12 7.07
C ASP A 88 3.54 -0.07 6.28
N VAL A 89 3.94 1.20 6.39
CA VAL A 89 3.34 2.30 5.62
C VAL A 89 3.53 2.09 4.11
N LEU A 90 4.72 1.71 3.66
CA LEU A 90 4.95 1.37 2.25
C LEU A 90 4.15 0.16 1.79
N GLY A 91 4.03 -0.86 2.64
CA GLY A 91 3.19 -2.03 2.38
C GLY A 91 1.72 -1.64 2.20
N ALA A 92 1.21 -0.74 3.04
CA ALA A 92 -0.14 -0.20 2.93
C ALA A 92 -0.35 0.60 1.63
N ILE A 93 0.62 1.44 1.24
CA ILE A 93 0.57 2.17 -0.03
C ILE A 93 0.55 1.19 -1.20
N ARG A 94 1.37 0.14 -1.15
CA ARG A 94 1.44 -0.89 -2.19
C ARG A 94 0.13 -1.67 -2.32
N ALA A 95 -0.48 -2.03 -1.19
CA ALA A 95 -1.81 -2.66 -1.17
C ALA A 95 -2.87 -1.76 -1.81
N TYR A 96 -2.85 -0.46 -1.52
CA TYR A 96 -3.72 0.52 -2.17
C TYR A 96 -3.45 0.60 -3.69
N ALA A 97 -2.17 0.63 -4.10
CA ALA A 97 -1.81 0.69 -5.51
C ALA A 97 -2.35 -0.52 -6.29
N TYR A 98 -2.28 -1.73 -5.73
CA TYR A 98 -2.87 -2.92 -6.37
C TYR A 98 -4.39 -2.80 -6.53
N LYS A 99 -5.09 -2.26 -5.53
CA LYS A 99 -6.54 -1.98 -5.61
C LYS A 99 -6.85 -0.91 -6.67
N PHE A 100 -6.01 0.11 -6.79
CA PHE A 100 -6.19 1.22 -7.71
C PHE A 100 -5.96 0.81 -9.18
N TYR A 101 -4.89 0.08 -9.45
CA TYR A 101 -4.53 -0.39 -10.81
C TYR A 101 -5.22 -1.70 -11.22
N GLY A 102 -5.77 -2.45 -10.27
CA GLY A 102 -6.41 -3.73 -10.53
C GLY A 102 -7.62 -3.61 -11.46
N TRP A 103 -7.56 -4.30 -12.61
CA TRP A 103 -8.67 -4.43 -13.54
C TRP A 103 -9.16 -5.89 -13.59
N PRO A 104 -10.47 -6.15 -13.45
CA PRO A 104 -11.58 -5.21 -13.18
C PRO A 104 -11.66 -4.78 -11.70
N LYS A 105 -12.05 -3.51 -11.45
CA LYS A 105 -12.07 -2.92 -10.09
C LYS A 105 -12.91 -3.71 -9.07
N GLY A 106 -14.03 -4.29 -9.51
CA GLY A 106 -14.88 -5.11 -8.64
C GLY A 106 -14.15 -6.33 -8.09
N LEU A 107 -13.40 -7.03 -8.95
CA LEU A 107 -12.60 -8.18 -8.55
C LEU A 107 -11.40 -7.78 -7.69
N ALA A 108 -10.72 -6.68 -8.03
CA ALA A 108 -9.59 -6.17 -7.27
C ALA A 108 -9.98 -5.82 -5.81
N ASN A 109 -11.12 -5.15 -5.64
CA ASN A 109 -11.67 -4.86 -4.32
C ASN A 109 -12.04 -6.15 -3.57
N LEU A 110 -12.62 -7.14 -4.27
CA LEU A 110 -12.97 -8.42 -3.67
C LEU A 110 -11.73 -9.14 -3.14
N ALA A 111 -10.69 -9.24 -3.96
CA ALA A 111 -9.43 -9.91 -3.63
C ALA A 111 -8.59 -9.18 -2.55
N SER A 112 -8.79 -7.86 -2.38
CA SER A 112 -8.03 -7.06 -1.41
C SER A 112 -8.41 -7.28 0.06
N SER A 113 -9.55 -7.94 0.35
CA SER A 113 -10.00 -8.17 1.73
C SER A 113 -10.14 -9.65 2.05
N GLY A 114 -9.53 -10.09 3.15
CA GLY A 114 -9.63 -11.47 3.63
C GLY A 114 -11.08 -11.93 3.92
N LYS A 115 -12.00 -11.00 4.20
CA LYS A 115 -13.42 -11.33 4.42
C LYS A 115 -14.11 -11.92 3.18
N ASN A 116 -13.61 -11.58 1.99
CA ASN A 116 -14.19 -12.02 0.73
C ASN A 116 -13.60 -13.35 0.24
N LEU A 117 -12.65 -13.94 0.98
CA LEU A 117 -11.98 -15.18 0.60
C LEU A 117 -12.95 -16.35 0.30
N PRO A 118 -14.02 -16.58 1.09
CA PRO A 118 -14.99 -17.64 0.76
C PRO A 118 -15.69 -17.40 -0.58
N MET A 119 -16.01 -16.15 -0.92
CA MET A 119 -16.64 -15.80 -2.20
C MET A 119 -15.66 -15.94 -3.36
N LEU A 120 -14.40 -15.56 -3.16
CA LEU A 120 -13.34 -15.65 -4.18
C LEU A 120 -13.05 -17.10 -4.58
N ILE A 121 -13.13 -18.05 -3.64
CA ILE A 121 -12.95 -19.48 -3.89
C ILE A 121 -14.26 -20.13 -4.35
N GLY A 122 -15.39 -19.73 -3.76
CA GLY A 122 -16.70 -20.31 -4.02
C GLY A 122 -17.18 -20.09 -5.47
N ILE A 123 -16.97 -18.90 -6.03
CA ILE A 123 -17.42 -18.60 -7.41
C ILE A 123 -16.72 -19.53 -8.43
N PRO A 124 -15.37 -19.63 -8.48
CA PRO A 124 -14.69 -20.57 -9.37
C PRO A 124 -15.06 -22.02 -9.10
N ALA A 125 -15.17 -22.44 -7.83
CA ALA A 125 -15.53 -23.81 -7.48
C ALA A 125 -16.91 -24.20 -8.03
N VAL A 126 -17.91 -23.31 -7.91
CA VAL A 126 -19.24 -23.53 -8.49
C VAL A 126 -19.19 -23.55 -10.01
N VAL A 127 -18.45 -22.63 -10.64
CA VAL A 127 -18.31 -22.61 -12.11
C VAL A 127 -17.66 -23.90 -12.62
N ILE A 128 -16.60 -24.37 -11.97
CA ILE A 128 -15.92 -25.62 -12.32
C ILE A 128 -16.88 -26.81 -12.13
N LEU A 129 -17.62 -26.85 -11.02
CA LEU A 129 -18.59 -27.92 -10.74
C LEU A 129 -19.73 -27.95 -11.76
N VAL A 130 -20.24 -26.79 -12.15
CA VAL A 130 -21.26 -26.66 -13.20
C VAL A 130 -20.71 -27.10 -14.56
N MET A 131 -19.50 -26.68 -14.92
CA MET A 131 -18.84 -27.14 -16.16
C MET A 131 -18.62 -28.65 -16.17
N TRP A 132 -18.22 -29.24 -15.04
CA TRP A 132 -18.06 -30.67 -14.89
C TRP A 132 -19.37 -31.43 -15.10
N LEU A 133 -20.47 -30.94 -14.53
CA LEU A 133 -21.81 -31.52 -14.73
C LEU A 133 -22.30 -31.42 -16.18
N ILE A 134 -21.99 -30.32 -16.89
CA ILE A 134 -22.41 -30.14 -18.30
C ILE A 134 -21.59 -31.01 -19.25
N SER A 135 -20.31 -31.27 -18.95
CA SER A 135 -19.39 -32.01 -19.83
C SER A 135 -19.52 -33.53 -19.75
N GLY A 136 -20.56 -34.06 -19.08
CA GLY A 136 -20.91 -35.48 -19.07
C GLY A 136 -20.20 -36.33 -18.01
N GLY A 137 -19.85 -35.73 -16.87
CA GLY A 137 -19.52 -36.48 -15.65
C GLY A 137 -20.72 -37.20 -15.05
#